data_AF-A0A7L2RW83-F1
#
_entry.id   AF-A0A7L2RW83-F1
#
_cell.length_a   1.000
_cell.length_b   1.000
_cell.length_c   1.000
_cell.angle_alpha   90.00
_cell.angle_beta   90.00
_cell.angle_gamma   90.00
#
_symmetry.space_group_name_H-M   'P 1'
#
loop_
_entity.id
_entity.type
_entity.pdbx_description
1 polymer ?
#
loop_
_entity_poly.entity_id
_entity_poly.type
_entity_poly.pdbx_seq_one_letter_code
_entity_poly.pdbx_strand_id
1 'polypeptide(L)'
;GPRGSMVLLSEVRGADFAAFLEFVYTARLEVEEDRVQRMLEVAEKLKCLELSETCFQLKKQMLESVLLELQSFSESQGAEEEGAARAGVSPESKLTEAQRDFLDSPAARGALGHGVPVEAMAAKGKEKA
;
A
#
# COMPACT_ATOMS: atom_id res chain seq x y z
N GLY A 1 55.61 -7.08 1.55
CA GLY A 1 54.51 -7.07 2.53
C GLY A 1 53.28 -7.69 1.90
N PRO A 2 52.39 -8.36 2.66
CA PRO A 2 51.20 -8.97 2.07
C PRO A 2 50.32 -7.84 1.54
N ARG A 3 50.29 -7.71 0.22
CA ARG A 3 49.54 -6.68 -0.50
C ARG A 3 48.12 -7.20 -0.69
N GLY A 4 47.27 -6.96 0.29
CA GLY A 4 45.84 -7.24 0.17
C GLY A 4 45.22 -7.61 1.50
N SER A 5 44.41 -6.69 2.04
CA SER A 5 43.42 -7.05 3.06
C SER A 5 42.13 -7.41 2.32
N MET A 6 41.64 -8.62 2.52
CA MET A 6 40.38 -9.08 1.96
C MET A 6 39.24 -8.70 2.90
N VAL A 7 38.25 -7.97 2.39
CA VAL A 7 37.05 -7.56 3.13
C VAL A 7 35.86 -8.37 2.63
N LEU A 8 35.12 -8.98 3.55
CA LEU A 8 33.93 -9.78 3.26
C LEU A 8 32.67 -9.01 3.67
N LEU A 9 31.71 -8.91 2.75
CA LEU A 9 30.37 -8.35 2.99
C LEU A 9 29.32 -9.44 2.77
N SER A 10 28.74 -9.97 3.84
CA SER A 10 27.82 -11.12 3.78
C SER A 10 26.36 -10.75 3.52
N GLU A 11 25.96 -9.51 3.80
CA GLU A 11 24.55 -9.07 3.77
C GLU A 11 24.26 -8.05 2.67
N VAL A 12 25.18 -7.86 1.74
CA VAL A 12 25.05 -6.90 0.64
C VAL A 12 25.09 -7.65 -0.68
N ARG A 13 24.07 -7.44 -1.53
CA ARG A 13 24.06 -8.02 -2.88
C ARG A 13 25.14 -7.33 -3.72
N GLY A 14 25.88 -8.12 -4.51
CA GLY A 14 26.96 -7.60 -5.35
C GLY A 14 26.53 -6.46 -6.29
N ALA A 15 25.30 -6.52 -6.83
CA ALA A 15 24.77 -5.49 -7.71
C ALA A 15 24.51 -4.14 -6.99
N ASP A 16 24.02 -4.18 -5.75
CA ASP A 16 23.78 -2.95 -4.97
C ASP A 16 25.10 -2.37 -4.45
N PHE A 17 26.06 -3.24 -4.12
CA PHE A 17 27.42 -2.81 -3.78
C PHE A 17 28.14 -2.18 -4.97
N ALA A 18 27.99 -2.75 -6.17
CA ALA A 18 28.59 -2.19 -7.39
C ALA A 18 28.05 -0.78 -7.68
N ALA A 19 26.73 -0.59 -7.56
CA ALA A 19 26.10 0.73 -7.70
C ALA A 19 26.55 1.69 -6.60
N PHE A 20 26.70 1.23 -5.35
CA PHE A 20 27.29 2.04 -4.28
C PHE A 20 28.72 2.49 -4.61
N LEU A 21 29.57 1.61 -5.14
CA LEU A 21 30.92 2.00 -5.56
C LEU A 21 30.88 3.00 -6.71
N GLU A 22 29.99 2.82 -7.67
CA GLU A 22 29.80 3.79 -8.75
C GLU A 22 29.48 5.18 -8.19
N PHE A 23 28.59 5.27 -7.20
CA PHE A 23 28.34 6.53 -6.47
C PHE A 23 29.60 7.10 -5.84
N VAL A 24 30.35 6.31 -5.08
CA VAL A 24 31.55 6.79 -4.38
C VAL A 24 32.62 7.29 -5.35
N TYR A 25 32.74 6.67 -6.53
CA TYR A 25 33.76 7.04 -7.51
C TYR A 25 33.32 8.11 -8.51
N THR A 26 32.02 8.30 -8.72
CA THR A 26 31.49 9.22 -9.75
C THR A 26 30.66 10.36 -9.19
N ALA A 27 30.30 10.31 -7.91
CA ALA A 27 29.27 11.15 -7.27
C ALA A 27 27.91 11.10 -7.99
N ARG A 28 27.64 10.04 -8.78
CA ARG A 28 26.38 9.83 -9.49
C ARG A 28 25.82 8.47 -9.13
N LEU A 29 24.52 8.42 -8.91
CA LEU A 29 23.81 7.19 -8.63
C LEU A 29 22.43 7.24 -9.26
N GLU A 30 22.14 6.25 -10.10
CA GLU A 30 20.81 6.04 -10.67
C GLU A 30 20.17 4.87 -9.93
N VAL A 31 19.03 5.13 -9.30
CA VAL A 31 18.31 4.17 -8.48
C VAL A 31 16.87 4.12 -8.98
N GLU A 32 16.45 2.91 -9.35
CA GLU A 32 15.04 2.63 -9.64
C GLU A 32 14.20 2.73 -8.37
N GLU A 33 12.93 3.07 -8.53
CA GLU A 33 12.00 3.33 -7.44
C GLU A 33 11.93 2.17 -6.42
N ASP A 34 11.83 0.94 -6.91
CA ASP A 34 11.78 -0.28 -6.10
C ASP A 34 13.11 -0.63 -5.42
N ARG A 35 14.20 0.06 -5.81
CA ARG A 35 15.56 -0.14 -5.29
C ARG A 35 15.94 0.87 -4.20
N VAL A 36 15.20 1.95 -4.02
CA VAL A 36 15.51 3.03 -3.05
C VAL A 36 15.69 2.47 -1.63
N GLN A 37 14.76 1.63 -1.17
CA GLN A 37 14.83 1.03 0.16
C GLN A 37 16.07 0.13 0.33
N ARG A 38 16.42 -0.66 -0.69
CA ARG A 38 17.60 -1.53 -0.64
C ARG A 38 18.90 -0.72 -0.65
N MET A 39 18.96 0.35 -1.45
CA MET A 39 20.13 1.23 -1.50
C MET A 39 20.33 1.97 -0.18
N LEU A 40 19.23 2.38 0.49
CA LEU A 40 19.26 2.95 1.83
C LEU A 40 19.91 1.97 2.83
N GLU A 41 19.49 0.71 2.84
CA GLU A 41 20.07 -0.32 3.72
C GLU A 41 21.56 -0.56 3.46
N VAL A 42 21.98 -0.52 2.20
CA VAL A 42 23.41 -0.63 1.83
C VAL A 42 24.19 0.58 2.35
N ALA A 43 23.68 1.79 2.14
CA ALA A 43 24.30 3.02 2.61
C ALA A 43 24.47 3.02 4.15
N GLU A 44 23.48 2.53 4.89
CA GLU A 44 23.54 2.38 6.35
C GLU A 44 24.60 1.34 6.77
N LYS A 45 24.60 0.15 6.16
CA LYS A 45 25.57 -0.91 6.45
C LYS A 45 27.01 -0.47 6.17
N LEU A 46 27.20 0.34 5.13
CA LEU A 46 28.51 0.89 4.74
C LEU A 46 28.80 2.26 5.38
N LYS A 47 27.89 2.78 6.21
CA LYS A 47 28.01 4.05 6.94
C LYS A 47 28.27 5.27 6.03
N CYS A 48 27.64 5.29 4.85
CA CYS A 48 27.70 6.42 3.93
C CYS A 48 26.53 7.38 4.19
N LEU A 49 26.79 8.41 5.00
CA LEU A 49 25.76 9.34 5.47
C LEU A 49 25.07 10.09 4.32
N GLU A 50 25.84 10.66 3.41
CA GLU A 50 25.32 11.46 2.28
C GLU A 50 24.34 10.66 1.40
N LEU A 51 24.69 9.39 1.13
CA LEU A 51 23.82 8.53 0.35
C LEU A 51 22.57 8.12 1.14
N SER A 52 22.72 7.76 2.42
CA SER A 52 21.58 7.38 3.26
C SER A 52 20.58 8.53 3.43
N GLU A 53 21.05 9.76 3.59
CA GLU A 53 20.21 10.95 3.66
C GLU A 53 19.48 11.17 2.35
N THR A 54 20.19 11.11 1.22
CA THR A 54 19.60 11.28 -0.11
C THR A 54 18.51 10.23 -0.38
N CYS A 55 18.78 8.94 -0.09
CA CYS A 55 17.79 7.88 -0.26
C CYS A 55 16.59 8.02 0.67
N PHE A 56 16.79 8.50 1.91
CA PHE A 56 15.69 8.77 2.84
C PHE A 56 14.77 9.89 2.31
N GLN A 57 15.37 10.95 1.77
CA GLN A 57 14.62 12.07 1.21
C GLN A 57 13.83 11.65 -0.04
N LEU A 58 14.42 10.83 -0.92
CA LEU A 58 13.70 10.27 -2.06
C LEU A 58 12.51 9.41 -1.61
N LYS A 59 12.69 8.55 -0.61
CA LYS A 59 11.61 7.73 -0.04
C LYS A 59 10.48 8.60 0.52
N LYS A 60 10.81 9.72 1.19
CA LYS A 60 9.83 10.68 1.68
C LYS A 60 9.04 11.31 0.54
N GLN A 61 9.73 11.78 -0.51
CA GLN A 61 9.09 12.39 -1.69
C GLN A 61 8.14 11.41 -2.38
N MET A 62 8.54 10.14 -2.54
CA MET A 62 7.69 9.10 -3.11
C MET A 62 6.43 8.85 -2.28
N LEU A 63 6.53 8.90 -0.96
CA LEU A 63 5.36 8.75 -0.08
C LEU A 63 4.43 9.96 -0.19
N GLU A 64 5.00 11.17 -0.26
CA GLU A 64 4.25 12.40 -0.45
C GLU A 64 3.53 12.43 -1.80
N SER A 65 4.16 11.96 -2.88
CA SER A 65 3.53 11.88 -4.20
C SER A 65 2.35 10.91 -4.21
N VAL A 66 2.52 9.70 -3.65
CA VAL A 66 1.43 8.71 -3.55
C VAL A 66 0.27 9.25 -2.71
N LEU A 67 0.56 9.95 -1.62
CA LEU A 67 -0.49 10.54 -0.77
C LEU A 67 -1.30 11.62 -1.50
N LEU A 68 -0.63 12.49 -2.27
CA LEU A 68 -1.30 13.51 -3.08
C LEU A 68 -2.16 12.88 -4.19
N GLU A 69 -1.65 11.85 -4.86
CA GLU A 69 -2.42 11.10 -5.86
C GLU A 69 -3.70 10.51 -5.25
N LEU A 70 -3.60 9.89 -4.06
CA LEU A 70 -4.75 9.34 -3.34
C LEU A 70 -5.79 10.40 -2.95
N GLN A 71 -5.37 11.60 -2.55
CA GLN A 71 -6.31 12.71 -2.29
C GLN A 71 -7.06 13.12 -3.56
N SER A 72 -6.35 13.23 -4.68
CA SER A 72 -6.94 13.59 -5.97
C SER A 72 -8.00 12.59 -6.44
N PHE A 73 -7.81 11.29 -6.22
CA PHE A 73 -8.81 10.26 -6.53
C PHE A 73 -10.08 10.37 -5.70
N SER A 74 -9.99 10.90 -4.47
CA SER A 74 -11.15 11.08 -3.59
C SER A 74 -12.00 12.28 -4.03
N GLU A 75 -11.38 13.37 -4.47
CA GLU A 75 -12.10 14.58 -4.90
C GLU A 75 -12.80 14.40 -6.24
N SER A 76 -12.20 13.62 -7.15
CA SER A 76 -12.77 13.35 -8.48
C SER A 76 -14.05 12.50 -8.45
N GLN A 77 -14.36 11.84 -7.32
CA GLN A 77 -15.58 11.04 -7.12
C GLN A 77 -16.69 11.80 -6.37
N GLY A 78 -16.42 13.02 -5.87
CA GLY A 78 -17.37 13.80 -5.06
C GLY A 78 -18.14 14.90 -5.81
N ALA A 79 -17.89 15.11 -7.11
CA ALA A 79 -18.42 16.26 -7.83
C ALA A 79 -19.78 16.03 -8.54
N GLU A 80 -20.31 14.80 -8.53
CA GLU A 80 -21.52 14.43 -9.30
C GLU A 80 -22.82 14.38 -8.45
N GLU A 81 -22.81 14.85 -7.19
CA GLU A 81 -24.01 14.91 -6.32
C GLU A 81 -24.23 16.30 -5.69
N GLU A 82 -24.02 17.39 -6.44
CA GLU A 82 -24.54 18.72 -6.05
C GLU A 82 -25.16 19.45 -7.24
N GLY A 83 -25.93 18.72 -8.06
CA GLY A 83 -26.67 19.28 -9.21
C GLY A 83 -28.19 19.12 -9.15
N ALA A 84 -28.72 18.26 -8.26
CA ALA A 84 -30.11 17.80 -8.35
C ALA A 84 -31.07 18.32 -7.26
N ALA A 85 -30.63 19.21 -6.35
CA ALA A 85 -31.47 19.66 -5.22
C ALA A 85 -31.86 21.15 -5.25
N ARG A 86 -31.75 21.83 -6.39
CA ARG A 86 -32.22 23.22 -6.55
C ARG A 86 -33.09 23.42 -7.79
N ALA A 87 -34.31 22.88 -7.75
CA ALA A 87 -35.43 23.48 -8.47
C ALA A 87 -36.77 23.02 -7.88
N GLY A 88 -37.52 23.96 -7.28
CA GLY A 88 -38.99 23.89 -7.25
C GLY A 88 -39.64 23.43 -5.95
N VAL A 89 -39.90 24.39 -5.06
CA VAL A 89 -40.84 24.29 -3.95
C VAL A 89 -42.29 24.56 -4.42
N SER A 90 -43.21 23.59 -4.19
CA SER A 90 -44.70 23.66 -4.00
C SER A 90 -45.63 24.26 -5.09
N PRO A 91 -46.98 24.03 -5.12
CA PRO A 91 -47.88 23.49 -4.08
C PRO A 91 -49.06 22.53 -4.50
N GLU A 92 -49.53 21.74 -3.53
CA GLU A 92 -50.93 21.37 -3.13
C GLU A 92 -51.94 20.54 -3.98
N SER A 93 -52.66 19.69 -3.20
CA SER A 93 -54.07 19.27 -3.32
C SER A 93 -54.30 17.98 -4.14
N LYS A 94 -54.92 16.90 -3.66
CA LYS A 94 -56.18 16.74 -2.89
C LYS A 94 -56.26 15.34 -2.25
N LEU A 95 -56.98 15.28 -1.13
CA LEU A 95 -57.42 14.12 -0.35
C LEU A 95 -58.32 13.17 -1.18
N THR A 96 -58.23 11.85 -0.96
CA THR A 96 -59.41 10.96 -0.82
C THR A 96 -59.02 9.63 -0.17
N GLU A 97 -59.94 9.19 0.66
CA GLU A 97 -59.86 8.15 1.66
C GLU A 97 -60.23 6.76 1.11
N ALA A 98 -59.76 5.74 1.82
CA ALA A 98 -60.34 4.40 1.94
C ALA A 98 -60.17 3.40 0.77
N GLN A 99 -59.23 2.47 0.95
CA GLN A 99 -59.59 1.05 0.89
C GLN A 99 -58.75 0.25 1.91
N ARG A 100 -59.44 -0.21 2.96
CA ARG A 100 -58.96 -1.24 3.88
C ARG A 100 -59.15 -2.62 3.24
N ASP A 101 -58.52 -3.61 3.90
CA ASP A 101 -58.59 -5.06 3.70
C ASP A 101 -57.52 -5.56 2.70
N PHE A 102 -56.52 -6.36 3.08
CA PHE A 102 -56.58 -7.58 3.89
C PHE A 102 -55.25 -7.86 4.63
N LEU A 103 -55.37 -8.13 5.93
CA LEU A 103 -54.70 -9.15 6.78
C LEU A 103 -53.44 -9.86 6.22
N ASP A 104 -52.29 -9.77 6.92
CA ASP A 104 -51.81 -10.76 7.92
C ASP A 104 -50.89 -11.81 7.23
N SER A 105 -49.68 -12.20 7.65
CA SER A 105 -48.97 -12.17 8.93
C SER A 105 -47.46 -12.53 8.71
N PRO A 106 -46.61 -12.54 9.76
CA PRO A 106 -45.14 -12.47 9.71
C PRO A 106 -44.42 -13.81 10.02
N ALA A 107 -43.10 -13.71 10.20
CA ALA A 107 -42.10 -14.69 10.67
C ALA A 107 -41.35 -15.43 9.53
N ALA A 108 -40.03 -15.60 9.55
CA ALA A 108 -39.17 -15.81 10.71
C ALA A 108 -37.75 -15.25 10.52
N ARG A 109 -37.24 -14.66 11.60
CA ARG A 109 -35.82 -14.61 11.94
C ARG A 109 -35.24 -16.03 12.00
N GLY A 110 -34.03 -16.20 11.47
CA GLY A 110 -33.12 -17.31 11.78
C GLY A 110 -31.78 -17.02 11.08
N ALA A 111 -30.75 -16.52 11.75
CA ALA A 111 -29.85 -17.20 12.70
C ALA A 111 -28.49 -17.49 12.02
N LEU A 112 -27.50 -16.70 12.42
CA LEU A 112 -26.11 -17.05 12.73
C LEU A 112 -25.51 -18.29 12.03
N GLY A 113 -24.52 -18.05 11.18
CA GLY A 113 -23.52 -19.05 10.78
C GLY A 113 -22.11 -18.56 11.08
N HIS A 114 -21.68 -18.70 12.33
CA HIS A 114 -20.26 -18.82 12.68
C HIS A 114 -19.91 -20.30 12.68
N GLY A 115 -18.84 -20.69 11.98
CA GLY A 115 -18.36 -22.06 11.99
C GLY A 115 -17.21 -22.28 11.03
N VAL A 116 -16.00 -21.95 11.48
CA VAL A 116 -14.76 -22.54 10.95
C VAL A 116 -14.71 -23.99 11.42
N PRO A 117 -14.16 -24.91 10.63
CA PRO A 117 -13.18 -25.81 11.22
C PRO A 117 -11.89 -25.91 10.42
N VAL A 118 -10.83 -25.90 11.22
CA VAL A 118 -9.43 -26.27 11.01
C VAL A 118 -9.27 -27.70 10.48
N GLU A 119 -8.39 -27.88 9.48
CA GLU A 119 -7.50 -29.05 9.29
C GLU A 119 -6.25 -28.50 8.53
N ALA A 120 -4.99 -28.51 8.96
CA ALA A 120 -4.11 -29.44 9.68
C ALA A 120 -3.60 -30.65 8.86
N MET A 121 -2.54 -30.48 8.03
CA MET A 121 -1.55 -31.52 7.68
C MET A 121 -0.49 -30.94 6.71
N ALA A 122 0.80 -31.28 6.70
CA ALA A 122 1.74 -31.84 7.65
C ALA A 122 3.15 -31.54 7.10
N ALA A 123 4.10 -31.35 8.01
CA ALA A 123 5.51 -31.36 7.69
C ALA A 123 5.99 -32.79 7.38
N LYS A 124 6.73 -32.96 6.29
CA LYS A 124 7.75 -34.00 6.04
C LYS A 124 8.69 -33.38 5.00
N GLY A 125 9.99 -33.51 5.04
CA GLY A 125 10.84 -34.47 5.72
C GLY A 125 12.11 -34.53 4.87
N LYS A 126 13.25 -34.45 5.55
CA LYS A 126 14.61 -34.47 5.02
C LYS A 126 14.92 -35.75 4.22
N GLU A 127 15.92 -35.63 3.35
CA GLU A 127 17.05 -36.56 3.13
C GLU A 127 17.25 -37.23 1.74
N LYS A 128 18.44 -36.91 1.20
CA LYS A 128 19.44 -37.69 0.40
C LYS A 128 19.02 -38.63 -0.72
N ALA A 129 19.61 -38.37 -1.90
CA ALA A 129 20.45 -39.31 -2.64
C ALA A 129 21.59 -38.53 -3.30
#